data_AF-A0A8J6LX92-F1
#
_entry.id   AF-A0A8J6LX92-F1
#
_cell.length_a   1.000
_cell.length_b   1.000
_cell.length_c   1.000
_cell.angle_alpha   90.00
_cell.angle_beta   90.00
_cell.angle_gamma   90.00
#
_symmetry.space_group_name_H-M   'P 1'
#
loop_
_entity.id
_entity.type
_entity.pdbx_description
1 polymer ?
#
loop_
_entity_poly.entity_id
_entity_poly.type
_entity_poly.pdbx_seq_one_letter_code
_entity_poly.pdbx_strand_id
1 'polypeptide(L)' 'MNTQALIRNIEDLSATLNQKQLIAFLDIMDALAAMTAEAQQLAKQPNVPSLTSATPVTGGMH' A
#
# COMPACT_ATOMS: atom_id res chain seq x y z
N MET A 1 -14.97 9.44 -0.59
CA MET A 1 -14.36 10.23 -1.70
C MET A 1 -14.98 9.76 -3.01
N ASN A 2 -15.49 10.68 -3.84
CA ASN A 2 -16.05 10.37 -5.16
C ASN A 2 -14.95 10.53 -6.22
N THR A 3 -14.82 9.57 -7.14
CA THR A 3 -13.83 9.60 -8.23
C THR A 3 -13.87 10.90 -9.03
N GLN A 4 -15.06 11.49 -9.21
CA GLN A 4 -15.18 12.79 -9.89
C GLN A 4 -14.52 13.95 -9.13
N ALA A 5 -14.57 13.93 -7.80
CA ALA A 5 -13.92 14.96 -6.99
C ALA A 5 -12.39 14.83 -7.06
N LEU A 6 -11.88 13.59 -7.15
CA LEU A 6 -10.45 13.34 -7.32
C LEU A 6 -9.95 13.85 -8.68
N ILE A 7 -10.71 13.58 -9.77
CA ILE A 7 -10.37 14.05 -11.11
C ILE A 7 -10.30 15.57 -11.15
N ARG A 8 -11.32 16.27 -10.62
CA ARG A 8 -11.32 17.74 -10.55
C ARG A 8 -10.12 18.29 -9.77
N ASN A 9 -9.79 17.69 -8.63
CA ASN A 9 -8.64 18.15 -7.85
C ASN A 9 -7.31 17.96 -8.60
N ILE A 10 -7.19 16.91 -9.42
CA ILE A 10 -6.01 16.68 -10.28
C ILE A 10 -5.97 17.72 -11.40
N GLU A 11 -7.11 18.02 -12.05
CA GLU A 11 -7.21 19.05 -13.08
C GLU A 11 -6.85 20.44 -12.53
N ASP A 12 -7.44 20.83 -11.41
CA ASP A 12 -7.17 22.11 -10.75
C ASP A 12 -5.70 22.23 -10.35
N LEU A 13 -5.12 21.17 -9.77
CA LEU A 13 -3.70 21.13 -9.42
C LEU A 13 -2.83 21.23 -10.68
N SER A 14 -3.14 20.48 -11.73
CA SER A 14 -2.38 20.49 -12.99
C SER A 14 -2.35 21.85 -13.67
N ALA A 15 -3.42 22.64 -13.53
CA ALA A 15 -3.51 24.00 -14.05
C ALA A 15 -2.60 25.00 -13.31
N THR A 16 -2.20 24.69 -12.07
CA THR A 16 -1.30 25.53 -11.25
C THR A 16 0.18 25.16 -11.39
N LEU A 17 0.48 24.00 -11.97
CA LEU A 17 1.84 23.48 -12.11
C LEU A 17 2.41 23.86 -13.47
N ASN A 18 3.68 24.24 -13.50
CA ASN A 18 4.40 24.31 -14.78
C ASN A 18 4.65 22.89 -15.32
N GLN A 19 5.00 22.80 -16.62
CA GLN A 19 5.17 21.51 -17.30
C GLN A 19 6.13 20.55 -16.56
N LYS A 20 7.23 21.05 -16.01
CA LYS A 20 8.21 20.21 -15.28
C LYS A 20 7.62 19.68 -13.98
N GLN A 21 6.85 20.50 -13.28
CA GLN A 21 6.19 20.12 -12.03
C GLN A 21 5.04 19.14 -12.27
N LEU A 22 4.30 19.29 -13.37
CA LEU A 22 3.24 18.35 -13.74
C LEU A 22 3.80 16.96 -14.06
N ILE A 23 4.90 16.90 -14.83
CA ILE A 23 5.58 15.63 -15.13
C ILE A 23 6.05 14.95 -13.84
N ALA A 24 6.74 15.70 -12.97
CA ALA A 24 7.18 15.17 -11.68
C ALA A 24 6.02 14.70 -10.79
N PHE A 25 4.88 15.38 -10.82
CA PHE A 25 3.68 14.98 -10.10
C PHE A 25 3.11 13.65 -10.62
N LEU A 26 3.02 13.48 -11.94
CA LEU A 26 2.54 12.23 -12.55
C LEU A 26 3.47 11.06 -12.25
N ASP A 27 4.79 11.26 -12.32
CA ASP A 27 5.78 10.23 -11.98
C ASP A 27 5.64 9.75 -10.52
N ILE A 28 5.37 10.68 -9.59
CA ILE A 28 5.13 10.35 -8.17
C ILE A 28 3.84 9.53 -8.01
N MET A 29 2.77 9.90 -8.72
CA MET A 29 1.49 9.18 -8.66
C MET A 29 1.63 7.73 -9.17
N ASP A 30 2.39 7.52 -10.24
CA ASP A 30 2.68 6.18 -10.77
C ASP A 30 3.52 5.35 -9.78
N ALA A 31 4.54 5.95 -9.16
CA ALA A 31 5.34 5.28 -8.14
C ALA A 31 4.49 4.86 -6.92
N LEU A 32 3.59 5.74 -6.45
CA LEU A 32 2.67 5.43 -5.35
C LEU A 32 1.69 4.32 -5.72
N ALA A 33 1.20 4.29 -6.96
CA ALA A 33 0.33 3.22 -7.44
C ALA A 33 1.06 1.87 -7.46
N ALA A 34 2.30 1.84 -7.94
CA ALA A 34 3.14 0.64 -7.94
C ALA A 34 3.40 0.14 -6.51
N MET A 35 3.80 1.02 -5.59
CA MET A 35 4.02 0.67 -4.18
C MET A 35 2.74 0.12 -3.52
N THR A 36 1.59 0.70 -3.83
CA THR A 36 0.30 0.22 -3.31
C THR A 36 -0.03 -1.16 -3.85
N ALA A 37 0.23 -1.41 -5.14
CA ALA A 37 0.03 -2.73 -5.75
C ALA A 37 0.96 -3.78 -5.13
N GLU A 38 2.23 -3.47 -4.93
CA GLU A 38 3.20 -4.35 -4.25
C GLU A 38 2.80 -4.65 -2.80
N ALA A 39 2.37 -3.62 -2.05
CA ALA A 39 1.88 -3.78 -0.68
C ALA A 39 0.64 -4.69 -0.62
N GLN A 40 -0.29 -4.55 -1.58
CA GLN A 40 -1.45 -5.44 -1.69
C GLN A 40 -1.06 -6.88 -2.06
N GLN A 41 -0.04 -7.07 -2.89
CA GLN A 41 0.48 -8.41 -3.22
C GLN A 41 1.13 -9.07 -2.00
N LEU A 42 1.91 -8.32 -1.21
CA LEU A 42 2.48 -8.77 0.05
C LEU A 42 1.40 -9.14 1.06
N ALA A 43 0.36 -8.32 1.21
CA ALA A 43 -0.76 -8.60 2.11
C ALA A 43 -1.60 -9.82 1.71
N LYS A 44 -1.58 -10.21 0.42
CA LYS A 44 -2.26 -11.40 -0.10
C LYS A 44 -1.44 -12.68 0.04
N GLN A 45 -0.16 -12.60 0.41
CA GLN A 45 0.61 -13.79 0.73
C GLN A 45 0.07 -14.37 2.06
N PRO A 46 -0.50 -15.58 2.05
CA PRO A 46 -0.96 -16.21 3.28
C PRO A 46 0.24 -16.40 4.18
N ASN A 47 0.12 -15.91 5.41
CA ASN A 47 1.02 -16.14 6.52
C ASN A 47 1.52 -17.60 6.52
N VAL A 48 2.77 -17.79 6.07
CA VAL A 48 3.50 -19.05 6.21
C VAL A 48 3.61 -19.41 7.70
N PRO A 49 3.67 -20.71 8.05
CA PRO A 49 2.95 -21.29 9.18
C PRO A 49 3.32 -20.72 10.55
N SER A 50 2.31 -20.62 11.41
CA SER A 50 2.48 -20.46 12.86
C SER A 50 3.57 -21.41 13.38
N LEU A 51 4.63 -20.85 13.95
CA LEU A 51 5.62 -21.58 14.77
C LEU A 51 5.03 -22.05 16.13
N THR A 52 3.71 -22.30 16.21
CA THR A 52 3.03 -22.75 17.43
C THR A 52 3.11 -24.26 17.55
N SER A 53 4.31 -24.78 17.67
CA SER A 53 4.52 -26.13 18.18
C SER A 53 5.80 -26.17 19.01
N ALA A 54 5.85 -25.32 20.04
CA ALA A 54 6.64 -25.58 21.23
C ALA A 54 5.68 -26.16 22.29
N THR A 55 5.60 -27.49 22.25
CA THR A 55 5.31 -28.44 23.33
C THR A 55 4.57 -27.93 24.59
N PRO A 56 3.38 -28.47 24.94
CA PRO A 56 2.85 -28.29 26.29
C PRO A 56 3.74 -29.04 27.29
N VAL A 57 4.41 -28.31 28.18
CA VAL A 57 4.97 -28.89 29.41
C VAL A 57 3.82 -29.26 30.35
N THR A 58 3.22 -30.42 30.10
CA THR A 58 2.32 -31.13 31.02
C THR A 58 3.16 -32.12 31.83
N GLY A 59 3.00 -32.07 33.15
CA GLY A 59 3.64 -32.95 34.13
C GLY A 59 4.42 -32.11 35.14
N GLY A 60 3.88 -31.74 36.29
CA GLY A 60 3.15 -32.62 37.21
C GLY A 60 4.16 -33.11 38.26
N MET A 61 3.95 -32.67 39.49
CA MET A 61 4.67 -33.01 40.71
C MET A 61 5.09 -34.48 40.79
N HIS A 62 6.28 -34.74 41.33
CA HIS A 62 6.60 -35.80 42.29
C HIS A 62 7.97 -35.53 42.93
#